data_AF-A0A5A7MEM3-F1
#
_entry.id   AF-A0A5A7MEM3-F1
#
_cell.length_a   1.000
_cell.length_b   1.000
_cell.length_c   1.000
_cell.angle_alpha   90.00
_cell.angle_beta   90.00
_cell.angle_gamma   90.00
#
_symmetry.space_group_name_H-M   'P 1'
#
loop_
_entity.id
_entity.type
_entity.pdbx_description
1 polymer ?
#
loop_
_entity_poly.entity_id
_entity_poly.type
_entity_poly.pdbx_seq_one_letter_code
_entity_poly.pdbx_strand_id
1 'polypeptide(L)'
;MIKLENVTLRVKQIRGGRYGDFCVGELFHQCCELKVKDSLLDQFEEGEYHGTVWISRIFLHQYIAFGKAVTEMRATLHDMQLDSASDAPVETELAEPDPLLESPSLASQTPVWSAPLPAPSTESKTEGSRRLGEQMRERIERIKRNPGQPAQAIAQASSVEDVGQVDTPDLPEVLREYWDQIRALQPVKLDPTVDRSMLREQTKAIGQLGSYKFVFQDQTWHPK
;
A
#
# COMPACT_ATOMS: atom_id res chain seq x y z
N MET A 1 1.52 -2.32 25.23
CA MET A 1 1.48 -1.26 24.21
C MET A 1 2.76 -0.45 24.29
N ILE A 2 3.40 -0.18 23.15
CA ILE A 2 4.64 0.60 23.06
C ILE A 2 4.23 2.02 22.63
N LYS A 3 4.57 3.03 23.42
CA LYS A 3 4.33 4.43 23.08
C LYS A 3 5.58 5.01 22.44
N LEU A 4 5.45 5.56 21.24
CA LEU A 4 6.52 6.30 20.57
C LEU A 4 6.09 7.75 20.40
N GLU A 5 6.89 8.66 20.96
CA GLU A 5 6.67 10.11 20.90
C GLU A 5 7.59 10.74 19.84
N ASN A 6 7.20 11.89 19.30
CA ASN A 6 7.95 12.62 18.28
C ASN A 6 8.32 11.74 17.08
N VAL A 7 7.32 11.01 16.56
CA VAL A 7 7.49 10.15 15.39
C VAL A 7 7.06 10.88 14.13
N THR A 8 7.75 10.58 13.04
CA THR A 8 7.40 11.02 11.70
C THR A 8 6.77 9.84 10.96
N LEU A 9 5.48 9.94 10.66
CA LEU A 9 4.71 8.95 9.91
C LEU A 9 4.55 9.43 8.46
N ARG A 10 5.22 8.76 7.53
CA ARG A 10 5.02 8.98 6.09
C ARG A 10 3.96 8.03 5.58
N VAL A 11 2.81 8.58 5.17
CA VAL A 11 1.74 7.79 4.56
C VAL A 11 1.88 7.88 3.05
N LYS A 12 1.97 6.73 2.38
CA LYS A 12 2.01 6.61 0.93
C LYS A 12 0.83 5.79 0.45
N GLN A 13 0.11 6.30 -0.56
CA GLN A 13 -0.96 5.56 -1.20
C GLN A 13 -0.39 4.69 -2.33
N ILE A 14 -0.56 3.38 -2.24
CA ILE A 14 -0.19 2.44 -3.30
C ILE A 14 -1.41 2.16 -4.17
N ARG A 15 -1.32 2.57 -5.44
CA ARG A 15 -2.33 2.34 -6.46
C ARG A 15 -2.05 1.05 -7.21
N GLY A 16 -3.11 0.29 -7.53
CA GLY A 16 -3.00 -0.94 -8.33
C GLY A 16 -2.95 -2.25 -7.53
N GLY A 17 -3.42 -2.25 -6.28
CA GLY A 17 -3.66 -3.48 -5.54
C GLY A 17 -4.83 -4.28 -6.12
N ARG A 18 -4.81 -5.63 -5.98
CA ARG A 18 -5.93 -6.51 -6.36
C ARG A 18 -7.27 -6.12 -5.70
N TYR A 19 -7.20 -5.48 -4.54
CA TYR A 19 -8.33 -5.09 -3.70
C TYR A 19 -8.47 -3.57 -3.58
N GLY A 20 -8.08 -2.83 -4.62
CA GLY A 20 -8.12 -1.37 -4.64
C GLY A 20 -6.88 -0.72 -4.03
N ASP A 21 -6.94 0.60 -3.99
CA ASP A 21 -5.86 1.45 -3.47
C ASP A 21 -5.76 1.29 -1.96
N PHE A 22 -4.55 1.35 -1.44
CA PHE A 22 -4.30 1.19 -0.01
C PHE A 22 -3.19 2.08 0.47
N CYS A 23 -3.30 2.53 1.72
CA CYS A 23 -2.30 3.36 2.34
C CYS A 23 -1.30 2.48 3.11
N VAL A 24 -0.05 2.87 3.04
CA VAL A 24 1.06 2.22 3.75
C VAL A 24 1.81 3.32 4.47
N GLY A 25 2.11 3.06 5.73
CA GLY A 25 2.87 3.99 6.56
C GLY A 25 4.31 3.55 6.66
N GLU A 26 5.22 4.50 6.71
CA GLU A 26 6.57 4.30 7.17
C GLU A 26 6.79 5.21 8.37
N LEU A 27 7.07 4.56 9.51
CA LEU A 27 7.23 5.23 10.78
C LEU A 27 8.71 5.38 11.07
N PHE A 28 9.15 6.64 11.13
CA PHE A 28 10.49 7.01 11.52
C PHE A 28 10.48 7.47 12.98
N HIS A 29 11.33 6.85 13.77
CA HIS A 29 11.62 7.24 15.13
C HIS A 29 13.13 7.18 15.35
N GLN A 30 13.63 7.92 16.34
CA GLN A 30 15.07 8.04 16.61
C GLN A 30 15.78 6.69 16.80
N CYS A 31 15.06 5.67 17.27
CA CYS A 31 15.63 4.35 17.49
C CYS A 31 15.26 3.29 16.44
N CYS A 32 14.26 3.55 15.58
CA CYS A 32 13.67 2.52 14.71
C CYS A 32 13.03 3.12 13.45
N GLU A 33 13.14 2.38 12.35
CA GLU A 33 12.35 2.57 11.13
C GLU A 33 11.41 1.36 10.97
N LEU A 34 10.10 1.59 10.91
CA LEU A 34 9.09 0.54 10.93
C LEU A 34 8.10 0.73 9.77
N LYS A 35 7.88 -0.32 8.97
CA LYS A 35 6.83 -0.33 7.95
C LYS A 35 5.48 -0.66 8.61
N VAL A 36 4.51 0.21 8.44
CA VAL A 36 3.17 0.10 9.00
C VAL A 36 2.17 -0.25 7.90
N LYS A 37 1.47 -1.38 8.07
CA LYS A 37 0.42 -1.84 7.15
C LYS A 37 -0.91 -1.99 7.87
N ASP A 38 -1.37 -0.91 8.49
CA ASP A 38 -2.58 -0.90 9.30
C ASP A 38 -3.83 -0.50 8.50
N SER A 39 -5.02 -0.88 8.96
CA SER A 39 -6.31 -0.45 8.39
C SER A 39 -6.58 1.03 8.71
N LEU A 40 -6.16 1.50 9.88
CA LEU A 40 -6.29 2.90 10.29
C LEU A 40 -5.73 3.87 9.24
N LEU A 41 -4.62 3.51 8.60
CA LEU A 41 -3.95 4.34 7.58
C LEU A 41 -4.76 4.49 6.30
N ASP A 42 -5.68 3.59 5.99
CA ASP A 42 -6.47 3.65 4.75
C ASP A 42 -7.48 4.82 4.75
N GLN A 43 -7.67 5.50 5.89
CA GLN A 43 -8.45 6.74 5.99
C GLN A 43 -7.61 8.00 5.74
N PHE A 44 -6.27 7.90 5.79
CA PHE A 44 -5.36 9.03 5.68
C PHE A 44 -5.00 9.32 4.22
N GLU A 45 -4.77 10.60 3.95
CA GLU A 45 -4.21 11.07 2.69
C GLU A 45 -2.70 10.88 2.67
N GLU A 46 -2.11 10.78 1.47
CA GLU A 46 -0.66 10.72 1.29
C GLU A 46 -0.02 12.01 1.82
N GLY A 47 0.99 11.88 2.67
CA GLY A 47 1.60 13.02 3.35
C GLY A 47 2.52 12.61 4.50
N GLU A 48 3.18 13.61 5.08
CA GLU A 48 4.06 13.43 6.23
C GLU A 48 3.38 13.97 7.49
N TYR A 49 3.14 13.09 8.47
CA TYR A 49 2.47 13.41 9.71
C TYR A 49 3.43 13.30 10.88
N HIS A 50 3.31 14.22 11.83
CA HIS A 50 4.14 14.24 13.03
C HIS A 50 3.26 14.09 14.26
N GLY A 51 3.70 13.29 15.23
CA GLY A 51 2.97 13.15 16.49
C GLY A 51 3.44 11.99 17.37
N THR A 52 2.48 11.39 18.07
CA THR A 52 2.67 10.25 18.98
C THR A 52 1.88 9.04 18.49
N VAL A 53 2.49 7.86 18.50
CA VAL A 53 1.87 6.62 18.02
C VAL A 53 1.95 5.54 19.09
N TRP A 54 0.86 4.79 19.24
CA TRP A 54 0.78 3.60 20.10
C TRP A 54 0.83 2.35 19.24
N ILE A 55 1.86 1.54 19.45
CA ILE A 55 2.08 0.30 18.72
C ILE A 55 1.65 -0.88 19.58
N SER A 56 0.83 -1.76 19.00
CA SER A 56 0.40 -3.01 19.63
C SER A 56 1.53 -4.04 19.67
N ARG A 57 2.19 -4.27 18.51
CA ARG A 57 3.32 -5.20 18.37
C ARG A 57 4.23 -4.78 17.23
N ILE A 58 5.52 -5.04 17.42
CA ILE A 58 6.55 -4.96 16.38
C ILE A 58 6.94 -6.40 16.05
N PHE A 59 7.01 -6.75 14.77
CA PHE A 59 7.32 -8.11 14.32
C PHE A 59 8.06 -8.08 12.98
N LEU A 60 8.90 -9.09 12.80
CA LEU A 60 9.60 -9.31 11.55
C LEU A 60 8.66 -10.00 10.56
N HIS A 61 8.51 -9.44 9.36
CA HIS A 61 7.75 -10.06 8.29
C HIS A 61 8.67 -10.45 7.14
N GLN A 62 8.73 -11.74 6.85
CA GLN A 62 9.50 -12.28 5.76
C GLN A 62 8.56 -12.70 4.62
N TYR A 63 8.93 -12.35 3.39
CA TYR A 63 8.27 -12.84 2.19
C TYR A 63 9.29 -13.16 1.10
N ILE A 64 8.91 -14.04 0.17
CA ILE A 64 9.76 -14.41 -0.96
C ILE A 64 9.12 -13.82 -2.22
N ALA A 65 9.87 -12.99 -2.93
CA ALA A 65 9.45 -12.42 -4.21
C ALA A 65 10.63 -12.42 -5.17
N PHE A 66 10.38 -12.80 -6.44
CA PHE A 66 11.41 -12.84 -7.48
C PHE A 66 12.69 -13.64 -7.10
N GLY A 67 12.51 -14.73 -6.34
CA GLY A 67 13.63 -15.55 -5.86
C GLY A 67 14.47 -14.91 -4.74
N LYS A 68 14.08 -13.73 -4.22
CA LYS A 68 14.71 -13.06 -3.08
C LYS A 68 13.85 -13.22 -1.83
N ALA A 69 14.47 -13.57 -0.70
CA ALA A 69 13.84 -13.48 0.61
C ALA A 69 14.02 -12.05 1.15
N VAL A 70 12.92 -11.33 1.32
CA VAL A 70 12.90 -9.97 1.86
C VAL A 70 12.34 -10.04 3.28
N THR A 71 13.02 -9.35 4.18
CA THR A 71 12.67 -9.31 5.60
C THR A 71 12.47 -7.85 5.99
N GLU A 72 11.28 -7.51 6.48
CA GLU A 72 10.89 -6.15 6.86
C GLU A 72 10.51 -6.09 8.34
N MET A 73 10.93 -5.01 9.02
CA MET A 73 10.43 -4.66 10.34
C MET A 73 9.04 -4.04 10.22
N ARG A 74 8.01 -4.71 10.74
CA ARG A 74 6.63 -4.23 10.69
C ARG A 74 6.06 -3.95 12.07
N ALA A 75 5.18 -2.96 12.12
CA ALA A 75 4.41 -2.62 13.31
C ALA A 75 2.91 -2.64 13.01
N THR A 76 2.11 -3.14 13.95
CA THR A 76 0.65 -2.93 13.97
C THR A 76 0.34 -1.77 14.90
N LEU A 77 -0.42 -0.80 14.43
CA LEU A 77 -0.81 0.32 15.25
C LEU A 77 -2.00 -0.06 16.12
N HIS A 78 -2.07 0.56 17.29
CA HIS A 78 -3.26 0.54 18.13
C HIS A 78 -4.02 1.85 17.94
N ASP A 79 -3.28 2.96 18.05
CA ASP A 79 -3.83 4.31 17.96
C ASP A 79 -2.73 5.30 17.58
N MET A 80 -3.11 6.49 17.14
CA MET A 80 -2.21 7.57 16.79
C MET A 80 -2.82 8.93 17.10
N GLN A 81 -1.99 9.83 17.58
CA GLN A 81 -2.32 11.22 17.79
C GLN A 81 -1.32 12.05 16.98
N LEU A 82 -1.83 12.71 15.94
CA LEU A 82 -1.01 13.46 14.99
C LEU A 82 -1.28 14.95 15.17
N ASP A 83 -0.21 15.70 15.45
CA ASP A 83 -0.28 17.10 15.83
C ASP A 83 -0.13 18.02 14.61
N SER A 84 0.61 17.58 13.60
CA SER A 84 0.87 18.36 12.39
C SER A 84 0.91 17.46 11.15
N ALA A 85 0.23 17.91 10.10
CA ALA A 85 0.34 17.34 8.76
C ALA A 85 1.15 18.32 7.92
N SER A 86 2.30 17.88 7.42
CA SER A 86 3.06 18.59 6.40
C SER A 86 2.67 18.01 5.05
N ASP A 87 2.01 18.83 4.23
CA ASP A 87 1.79 18.56 2.80
C ASP A 87 3.08 18.90 2.03
N ALA A 88 4.18 18.23 2.39
CA ALA A 88 5.42 18.35 1.65
C ALA A 88 5.32 17.40 0.46
N PRO A 89 5.36 17.89 -0.81
CA PRO A 89 5.53 16.99 -1.94
C PRO A 89 6.84 16.24 -1.71
N VAL A 90 6.77 14.91 -1.75
CA VAL A 90 7.91 14.00 -1.67
C VAL A 90 8.99 14.54 -2.60
N GLU A 91 10.03 15.13 -2.00
CA GLU A 91 11.19 15.60 -2.73
C GLU A 91 11.81 14.33 -3.33
N THR A 92 11.59 14.19 -4.64
CA THR A 92 12.09 13.11 -5.47
C THR A 92 13.54 12.90 -5.07
N GLU A 93 13.87 11.69 -4.58
CA GLU A 93 15.25 11.30 -4.30
C GLU A 93 16.12 11.84 -5.43
N LEU A 94 17.00 12.77 -5.08
CA LEU A 94 18.02 13.30 -5.98
C LEU A 94 18.67 12.08 -6.62
N ALA A 95 18.39 11.86 -7.91
CA ALA A 95 19.02 10.80 -8.66
C ALA A 95 20.53 10.93 -8.46
N GLU A 96 21.14 9.94 -7.82
CA GLU A 96 22.58 9.89 -7.63
C GLU A 96 23.23 10.18 -8.99
N PRO A 97 24.06 11.23 -9.11
CA PRO A 97 24.62 11.59 -10.40
C PRO A 97 25.47 10.43 -10.90
N ASP A 98 25.19 10.01 -12.13
CA ASP A 98 25.88 8.91 -12.80
C ASP A 98 27.40 9.13 -12.76
N PRO A 99 28.21 8.20 -12.21
CA PRO A 99 29.66 8.35 -12.05
C PRO A 99 30.42 8.55 -13.38
N LEU A 100 29.76 8.41 -14.52
CA LEU A 100 30.35 8.68 -15.84
C LEU A 100 30.43 10.18 -16.20
N LEU A 101 29.76 11.08 -15.45
CA LEU A 101 29.72 12.53 -15.73
C LEU A 101 30.72 13.38 -14.91
N GLU A 102 31.55 12.76 -14.07
CA GLU A 102 32.58 13.50 -13.32
C GLU A 102 33.73 13.93 -14.26
N SER A 103 33.86 15.25 -14.44
CA SER A 103 34.95 15.85 -15.23
C SER A 103 36.25 15.76 -14.43
N PRO A 104 37.35 15.20 -14.96
CA PRO A 104 38.56 14.99 -14.16
C PRO A 104 39.24 16.34 -13.90
N SER A 105 39.17 16.84 -12.67
CA SER A 105 40.02 17.95 -12.24
C SER A 105 41.47 17.45 -12.14
N LEU A 106 42.33 17.96 -13.02
CA LEU A 106 43.77 17.76 -12.99
C LEU A 106 44.40 18.35 -11.72
N ALA A 107 44.96 17.49 -10.87
CA ALA A 107 46.12 17.84 -10.02
C ALA A 107 46.87 16.57 -9.59
N SER A 108 47.85 16.22 -10.40
CA SER A 108 49.14 15.58 -10.10
C SER A 108 49.43 15.08 -8.68
N GLN A 109 49.66 13.77 -8.55
CA GLN A 109 51.00 13.21 -8.24
C GLN A 109 51.01 11.68 -8.28
N THR A 110 51.81 11.13 -9.20
CA THR A 110 52.30 9.74 -9.19
C THR A 110 53.56 9.66 -8.30
N PRO A 111 53.97 8.44 -7.87
CA PRO A 111 54.95 7.74 -8.67
C PRO A 111 54.63 6.26 -8.97
N VAL A 112 55.16 5.86 -10.11
CA VAL A 112 55.24 4.56 -10.80
C VAL A 112 56.23 3.64 -10.04
N TRP A 113 56.16 2.30 -9.94
CA TRP A 113 56.26 1.21 -10.94
C TRP A 113 56.11 -0.12 -10.14
N SER A 114 55.41 -1.18 -10.55
CA SER A 114 55.91 -2.15 -11.55
C SER A 114 54.85 -3.19 -11.97
N ALA A 115 54.80 -3.45 -13.28
CA ALA A 115 53.98 -4.45 -13.98
C ALA A 115 54.73 -5.80 -14.15
N PRO A 116 54.33 -6.81 -14.98
CA PRO A 116 53.01 -7.21 -15.54
C PRO A 116 52.76 -8.76 -15.61
N LEU A 117 51.62 -9.15 -16.24
CA LEU A 117 51.28 -10.39 -17.03
C LEU A 117 50.44 -11.51 -16.35
N PRO A 118 49.69 -12.35 -17.10
CA PRO A 118 48.81 -12.09 -18.26
C PRO A 118 47.41 -12.79 -18.15
N ALA A 119 46.49 -12.44 -19.06
CA ALA A 119 45.19 -13.12 -19.25
C ALA A 119 45.32 -14.49 -19.96
N PRO A 120 44.29 -15.34 -19.87
CA PRO A 120 43.59 -15.63 -21.12
C PRO A 120 42.05 -15.72 -21.00
N SER A 121 41.45 -15.30 -22.10
CA SER A 121 40.06 -15.47 -22.54
C SER A 121 39.62 -16.93 -22.66
N THR A 122 38.33 -17.21 -22.41
CA THR A 122 37.59 -18.17 -23.26
C THR A 122 36.08 -17.94 -23.18
N GLU A 123 35.48 -17.69 -24.34
CA GLU A 123 34.05 -17.80 -24.62
C GLU A 123 33.57 -19.25 -24.47
N SER A 124 32.33 -19.49 -24.02
CA SER A 124 31.44 -20.46 -24.69
C SER A 124 29.99 -20.43 -24.19
N LYS A 125 29.12 -20.37 -25.22
CA LYS A 125 27.67 -20.53 -25.31
C LYS A 125 27.11 -21.69 -24.47
N THR A 126 25.99 -21.50 -23.76
CA THR A 126 24.59 -21.53 -24.26
C THR A 126 24.18 -22.91 -24.78
N GLU A 127 23.62 -23.75 -23.90
CA GLU A 127 22.78 -24.89 -24.34
C GLU A 127 21.77 -25.37 -23.26
N GLY A 128 21.99 -25.08 -21.97
CA GLY A 128 21.06 -25.50 -20.90
C GLY A 128 19.79 -24.64 -20.75
N SER A 129 19.82 -23.37 -21.19
CA SER A 129 18.73 -22.41 -20.90
C SER A 129 17.56 -22.46 -21.90
N ARG A 130 17.71 -23.12 -23.04
CA ARG A 130 16.64 -23.25 -24.05
C ARG A 130 15.63 -24.37 -23.71
N ARG A 131 16.08 -25.47 -23.11
CA ARG A 131 15.22 -26.63 -22.81
C ARG A 131 14.18 -26.36 -21.72
N LEU A 132 14.50 -25.51 -20.75
CA LEU A 132 13.57 -25.17 -19.66
C LEU A 132 12.48 -24.19 -20.11
N GLY A 133 12.82 -23.25 -21.00
CA GLY A 133 11.89 -22.28 -21.58
C GLY A 133 10.84 -22.93 -22.51
N GLU A 134 11.19 -24.03 -23.17
CA GLU A 134 10.27 -24.82 -24.01
C GLU A 134 9.30 -25.66 -23.15
N GLN A 135 9.78 -26.28 -22.08
CA GLN A 135 8.93 -27.08 -21.17
C GLN A 135 7.91 -26.24 -20.39
N MET A 136 8.20 -24.97 -20.11
CA MET A 136 7.25 -24.06 -19.44
C MET A 136 6.15 -23.55 -20.38
N ARG A 137 6.46 -23.34 -21.67
CA ARG A 137 5.48 -22.91 -22.69
C ARG A 137 4.47 -24.02 -22.99
N GLU A 138 4.92 -25.27 -23.02
CA GLU A 138 4.06 -26.44 -23.28
C GLU A 138 3.04 -26.69 -22.16
N ARG A 139 3.37 -26.32 -20.90
CA ARG A 139 2.45 -26.39 -19.76
C ARG A 139 1.35 -25.32 -19.79
N ILE A 140 1.64 -24.13 -20.32
CA ILE A 140 0.68 -23.02 -20.42
C ILE A 140 -0.31 -23.25 -21.57
N GLU A 141 0.14 -23.86 -22.67
CA GLU A 141 -0.71 -24.27 -23.80
C GLU A 141 -1.72 -25.37 -23.42
N ARG A 142 -1.35 -26.27 -22.50
CA ARG A 142 -2.23 -27.36 -22.03
C ARG A 142 -3.40 -26.87 -21.16
N ILE A 143 -3.25 -25.72 -20.49
CA ILE A 143 -4.29 -25.11 -19.65
C ILE A 143 -5.28 -24.27 -20.48
N LYS A 144 -4.87 -23.78 -21.66
CA LYS A 144 -5.73 -22.95 -22.54
C LYS A 144 -6.73 -23.74 -23.40
N ARG A 145 -6.63 -25.07 -23.47
CA ARG A 145 -7.44 -25.90 -24.39
C ARG A 145 -8.81 -26.31 -23.85
N ASN A 146 -9.20 -25.94 -22.62
CA ASN A 146 -10.50 -26.34 -22.09
C ASN A 146 -11.44 -25.16 -21.78
N PRO A 147 -12.10 -24.57 -22.80
CA PRO A 147 -13.33 -23.84 -22.61
C PRO A 147 -14.52 -24.76 -22.93
N GLY A 148 -15.28 -25.15 -21.90
CA GLY A 148 -16.42 -26.08 -22.03
C GLY A 148 -17.52 -25.84 -21.01
N GLN A 149 -18.11 -24.65 -21.12
CA GLN A 149 -19.45 -24.14 -20.74
C GLN A 149 -20.18 -24.48 -19.40
N PRO A 150 -20.99 -23.50 -18.91
CA PRO A 150 -21.86 -23.60 -17.72
C PRO A 150 -23.33 -23.92 -18.07
N ALA A 151 -24.07 -24.59 -17.18
CA ALA A 151 -25.54 -24.58 -17.14
C ALA A 151 -26.04 -25.11 -15.76
N GLN A 152 -26.61 -24.24 -14.92
CA GLN A 152 -28.05 -24.14 -14.60
C GLN A 152 -28.57 -25.06 -13.47
N ALA A 153 -28.87 -24.43 -12.33
CA ALA A 153 -30.00 -24.65 -11.40
C ALA A 153 -29.71 -23.71 -10.21
N ILE A 154 -30.58 -22.79 -9.76
CA ILE A 154 -31.98 -22.93 -9.41
C ILE A 154 -32.66 -21.58 -9.62
N ALA A 155 -33.80 -21.59 -10.30
CA ALA A 155 -34.76 -20.50 -10.34
C ALA A 155 -35.98 -20.85 -9.49
N GLN A 156 -36.66 -19.81 -9.02
CA GLN A 156 -38.04 -19.75 -8.49
C GLN A 156 -38.22 -20.11 -7.02
N ALA A 157 -39.01 -19.42 -6.20
CA ALA A 157 -39.89 -18.23 -6.28
C ALA A 157 -40.14 -17.82 -4.80
N SER A 158 -40.68 -16.69 -4.36
CA SER A 158 -41.80 -15.89 -4.85
C SER A 158 -41.81 -14.55 -4.11
N SER A 159 -42.38 -13.56 -4.78
CA SER A 159 -42.90 -12.28 -4.27
C SER A 159 -43.97 -12.41 -3.18
N VAL A 160 -43.88 -11.56 -2.15
CA VAL A 160 -44.99 -10.93 -1.39
C VAL A 160 -44.38 -9.72 -0.66
N GLU A 161 -44.56 -8.51 -1.17
CA GLU A 161 -45.57 -7.51 -0.79
C GLU A 161 -45.00 -6.42 0.13
N ASP A 162 -44.95 -5.21 -0.45
CA ASP A 162 -45.33 -3.92 0.12
C ASP A 162 -45.12 -3.69 1.64
N VAL A 163 -44.05 -2.99 1.97
CA VAL A 163 -44.10 -1.93 3.00
C VAL A 163 -43.25 -0.76 2.50
N GLY A 164 -43.91 0.37 2.27
CA GLY A 164 -43.40 1.59 1.64
C GLY A 164 -41.92 1.91 1.89
N GLN A 165 -41.13 1.90 0.82
CA GLN A 165 -39.80 2.47 0.83
C GLN A 165 -39.91 3.98 0.61
N VAL A 166 -39.93 4.69 1.73
CA VAL A 166 -39.65 6.13 1.82
C VAL A 166 -38.38 6.42 1.03
N ASP A 167 -38.42 7.42 0.15
CA ASP A 167 -37.32 7.92 -0.65
C ASP A 167 -36.00 7.88 0.13
N THR A 168 -35.25 6.80 -0.06
CA THR A 168 -33.96 6.61 0.59
C THR A 168 -32.96 7.19 -0.41
N PRO A 169 -32.27 8.30 -0.12
CA PRO A 169 -31.23 8.81 -1.00
C PRO A 169 -30.23 7.67 -1.25
N ASP A 170 -29.77 7.55 -2.50
CA ASP A 170 -28.92 6.47 -3.04
C ASP A 170 -27.54 6.43 -2.33
N LEU A 171 -27.55 6.02 -1.06
CA LEU A 171 -26.38 5.84 -0.22
C LEU A 171 -25.92 4.39 -0.35
N PRO A 172 -24.60 4.15 -0.51
CA PRO A 172 -24.08 2.81 -0.64
C PRO A 172 -24.37 1.98 0.63
N GLU A 173 -24.72 0.71 0.43
CA GLU A 173 -25.10 -0.22 1.50
C GLU A 173 -23.99 -0.46 2.54
N VAL A 174 -22.74 -0.27 2.12
CA VAL A 174 -21.53 -0.35 2.95
C VAL A 174 -21.54 0.68 4.10
N LEU A 175 -22.29 1.77 3.94
CA LEU A 175 -22.45 2.84 4.92
C LEU A 175 -23.76 2.75 5.71
N ARG A 176 -24.50 1.63 5.61
CA ARG A 176 -25.82 1.46 6.23
C ARG A 176 -25.85 1.84 7.72
N GLU A 177 -24.81 1.50 8.46
CA GLU A 177 -24.68 1.82 9.88
C GLU A 177 -24.57 3.33 10.16
N TYR A 178 -24.05 4.10 9.21
CA TYR A 178 -23.81 5.53 9.32
C TYR A 178 -24.87 6.38 8.60
N TRP A 179 -25.89 5.78 7.99
CA TRP A 179 -26.88 6.50 7.17
C TRP A 179 -27.61 7.61 7.92
N ASP A 180 -28.01 7.37 9.17
CA ASP A 180 -28.72 8.37 9.97
C ASP A 180 -27.82 9.58 10.26
N GLN A 181 -26.54 9.34 10.54
CA GLN A 181 -25.54 10.38 10.77
C GLN A 181 -25.26 11.17 9.49
N ILE A 182 -25.09 10.46 8.37
CA ILE A 182 -24.85 11.07 7.05
C ILE A 182 -26.04 11.94 6.62
N ARG A 183 -27.27 11.45 6.82
CA ARG A 183 -28.49 12.20 6.50
C ARG A 183 -28.67 13.43 7.38
N ALA A 184 -28.27 13.33 8.65
CA ALA A 184 -28.31 14.43 9.60
C ALA A 184 -27.10 15.37 9.50
N LEU A 185 -26.19 15.17 8.54
CA LEU A 185 -24.93 15.92 8.40
C LEU A 185 -24.16 15.98 9.72
N GLN A 186 -24.06 14.84 10.41
CA GLN A 186 -23.29 14.69 11.64
C GLN A 186 -21.89 14.13 11.33
N PRO A 187 -20.89 14.40 12.19
CA PRO A 187 -19.58 13.77 12.08
C PRO A 187 -19.68 12.23 12.17
N VAL A 188 -18.97 11.53 11.30
CA VAL A 188 -18.97 10.07 11.20
C VAL A 188 -17.59 9.54 11.55
N LYS A 189 -17.52 8.67 12.57
CA LYS A 189 -16.30 7.94 12.92
C LYS A 189 -16.43 6.51 12.41
N LEU A 190 -15.59 6.15 11.44
CA LEU A 190 -15.53 4.79 10.94
C LEU A 190 -14.86 3.89 11.97
N ASP A 191 -15.40 2.68 12.16
CA ASP A 191 -14.83 1.68 13.06
C ASP A 191 -13.55 1.07 12.44
N PRO A 192 -12.36 1.28 13.04
CA PRO A 192 -11.11 0.76 12.51
C PRO A 192 -10.89 -0.74 12.76
N THR A 193 -11.73 -1.38 13.59
CA THR A 193 -11.66 -2.82 13.90
C THR A 193 -12.26 -3.69 12.79
N VAL A 194 -13.03 -3.08 11.90
CA VAL A 194 -13.62 -3.72 10.72
C VAL A 194 -12.52 -4.17 9.77
N ASP A 195 -12.82 -5.21 8.98
CA ASP A 195 -11.90 -5.73 7.96
C ASP A 195 -11.39 -4.61 7.05
N ARG A 196 -10.09 -4.66 6.76
CA ARG A 196 -9.38 -3.64 5.99
C ARG A 196 -10.02 -3.38 4.61
N SER A 197 -10.61 -4.39 3.97
CA SER A 197 -11.32 -4.22 2.70
C SER A 197 -12.61 -3.42 2.85
N MET A 198 -13.39 -3.69 3.90
CA MET A 198 -14.65 -3.03 4.18
C MET A 198 -14.39 -1.57 4.60
N LEU A 199 -13.39 -1.32 5.45
CA LEU A 199 -13.02 0.05 5.84
C LEU A 199 -12.62 0.90 4.62
N ARG A 200 -11.89 0.33 3.66
CA ARG A 200 -11.57 1.02 2.39
C ARG A 200 -12.80 1.36 1.58
N GLU A 201 -13.74 0.43 1.49
CA GLU A 201 -14.98 0.63 0.76
C GLU A 201 -15.83 1.73 1.42
N GLN A 202 -15.88 1.76 2.75
CA GLN A 202 -16.53 2.82 3.53
C GLN A 202 -15.85 4.18 3.33
N THR A 203 -14.53 4.27 3.47
CA THR A 203 -13.74 5.49 3.19
C THR A 203 -14.01 6.02 1.78
N LYS A 204 -13.96 5.13 0.78
CA LYS A 204 -14.21 5.49 -0.61
C LYS A 204 -15.64 5.98 -0.81
N ALA A 205 -16.61 5.28 -0.23
CA ALA A 205 -18.02 5.64 -0.29
C ALA A 205 -18.27 7.03 0.32
N ILE A 206 -17.76 7.30 1.53
CA ILE A 206 -17.92 8.62 2.18
C ILE A 206 -17.22 9.70 1.37
N GLY A 207 -16.01 9.44 0.86
CA GLY A 207 -15.30 10.38 0.01
C GLY A 207 -16.05 10.71 -1.29
N GLN A 208 -16.74 9.74 -1.88
CA GLN A 208 -17.54 9.90 -3.10
C GLN A 208 -18.81 10.72 -2.91
N LEU A 209 -19.36 10.78 -1.69
CA LEU A 209 -20.50 11.66 -1.40
C LEU A 209 -20.12 13.15 -1.57
N GLY A 210 -18.84 13.48 -1.45
CA GLY A 210 -18.31 14.83 -1.65
C GLY A 210 -18.69 15.83 -0.54
N SER A 211 -19.70 15.52 0.27
CA SER A 211 -20.19 16.32 1.40
C SER A 211 -19.36 16.17 2.67
N TYR A 212 -18.42 15.22 2.73
CA TYR A 212 -17.59 14.97 3.91
C TYR A 212 -16.10 15.22 3.61
N LYS A 213 -15.35 15.58 4.65
CA LYS A 213 -13.89 15.69 4.66
C LYS A 213 -13.33 14.96 5.89
N PHE A 214 -12.29 14.17 5.70
CA PHE A 214 -11.59 13.51 6.79
C PHE A 214 -10.74 14.52 7.57
N VAL A 215 -10.86 14.49 8.90
CA VAL A 215 -10.03 15.25 9.83
C VAL A 215 -9.13 14.26 10.56
N PHE A 216 -7.84 14.31 10.27
CA PHE A 216 -6.85 13.35 10.76
C PHE A 216 -6.58 13.44 12.27
N GLN A 217 -6.82 14.61 12.88
CA GLN A 217 -6.61 14.84 14.31
C GLN A 217 -7.55 13.99 15.16
N ASP A 218 -8.84 13.99 14.79
CA ASP A 218 -9.88 13.24 15.48
C ASP A 218 -10.21 11.90 14.81
N GLN A 219 -9.53 11.59 13.70
CA GLN A 219 -9.79 10.44 12.83
C GLN A 219 -11.29 10.30 12.48
N THR A 220 -11.93 11.44 12.19
CA THR A 220 -13.39 11.55 12.02
C THR A 220 -13.70 12.27 10.71
N TRP A 221 -14.76 11.85 10.03
CA TRP A 221 -15.28 12.49 8.83
C TRP A 221 -16.27 13.58 9.21
N HIS A 222 -15.95 14.83 8.90
CA HIS A 222 -16.84 15.97 9.14
C HIS A 222 -17.56 16.39 7.87
N PRO A 223 -18.84 16.82 7.96
CA PRO A 223 -19.51 17.47 6.84
C PRO A 223 -18.77 18.75 6.44
N LYS A 224 -18.75 19.07 5.15
CA LYS A 224 -18.19 20.32 4.60
C LYS A 224 -19.11 21.50 4.80
#